data_AF-A0A180FIW7-F1
#
_entry.id   AF-A0A180FIW7-F1
#
_cell.length_a   1.000
_cell.length_b   1.000
_cell.length_c   1.000
_cell.angle_alpha   90.00
_cell.angle_beta   90.00
_cell.angle_gamma   90.00
#
_symmetry.space_group_name_H-M   'P 1'
#
loop_
_entity.id
_entity.type
_entity.pdbx_description
1 polymer ?
#
loop_
_entity_poly.entity_id
_entity_poly.type
_entity_poly.pdbx_seq_one_letter_code
_entity_poly.pdbx_strand_id
1 'polypeptide(L)'
;MGVTEHEKFIPKPQGGIIPPTNPTLEQLLEQITHGYLSDDYLQLLASRLSRINAKSKEKQRNDFTNIAGITMYDLAVSIFGALETDTLPPFNNVNEPNTERKASVALLANNPEARKQLLILNAGFVKILIPSEDEVIYTGFSKEEAASTTQAFEEYVKAHRDEIEALRIIYNNQNKPITYSMLSDLKEKLLAVDRRFNMLRLWNSYSIVNVEKVSQLRTETEREALTNLIQLVRYAFQIIPELKSLSSFAAKRFELWCGQNQRPLTEQQKEVVKQIVEYIVANGTYTNNELRDENITLFAQMVRSFGSPEVVDEVLGSLSWVILRVA
;
A
#
# COMPACT_ATOMS: atom_id res chain seq x y z
N MET A 1 -51.25 -33.82 12.76
CA MET A 1 -50.38 -34.88 13.31
C MET A 1 -49.52 -35.37 12.14
N GLY A 2 -48.20 -35.22 12.03
CA GLY A 2 -47.17 -34.61 12.86
C GLY A 2 -45.84 -34.67 12.07
N VAL A 3 -45.11 -33.56 12.07
CA VAL A 3 -43.65 -33.36 11.99
C VAL A 3 -42.78 -34.37 11.21
N THR A 4 -42.12 -33.88 10.16
CA THR A 4 -40.81 -34.36 9.71
C THR A 4 -39.73 -33.36 10.13
N GLU A 5 -38.99 -33.74 11.16
CA GLU A 5 -37.83 -33.02 11.69
C GLU A 5 -36.76 -32.92 10.60
N HIS A 6 -36.43 -31.69 10.19
CA HIS A 6 -35.19 -31.43 9.48
C HIS A 6 -34.13 -31.15 10.54
N GLU A 7 -33.04 -31.92 10.54
CA GLU A 7 -31.89 -31.70 11.40
C GLU A 7 -31.40 -30.26 11.24
N LYS A 8 -31.50 -29.50 12.34
CA LYS A 8 -30.84 -28.20 12.44
C LYS A 8 -29.34 -28.48 12.41
N PHE A 9 -28.69 -28.08 11.32
CA PHE A 9 -27.25 -27.98 11.26
C PHE A 9 -26.81 -26.90 12.25
N ILE A 10 -26.44 -27.32 13.46
CA ILE A 10 -25.74 -26.47 14.42
C ILE A 10 -24.28 -26.51 14.00
N PRO A 11 -23.66 -25.37 13.60
CA PRO A 11 -22.23 -25.34 13.35
C PRO A 11 -21.53 -25.67 14.67
N LYS A 12 -20.87 -26.83 14.74
CA LYS A 12 -19.95 -27.12 15.84
C LYS A 12 -18.75 -26.17 15.72
N PRO A 13 -18.27 -25.58 16.84
CA PRO A 13 -17.10 -24.73 16.82
C PRO A 13 -15.88 -25.60 16.50
N GLN A 14 -15.38 -25.50 15.27
CA GLN A 14 -14.13 -26.12 14.89
C GLN A 14 -12.98 -25.28 15.46
N GLY A 15 -12.19 -25.96 16.29
CA GLY A 15 -10.79 -25.75 16.66
C GLY A 15 -10.13 -24.41 16.33
N GLY A 16 -9.65 -23.77 17.39
CA GLY A 16 -8.57 -22.77 17.44
C GLY A 16 -8.21 -22.11 16.12
N ILE A 17 -8.79 -20.94 15.89
CA ILE A 17 -8.32 -19.99 14.88
C ILE A 17 -6.86 -19.68 15.23
N ILE A 18 -5.92 -20.24 14.46
CA ILE A 18 -4.53 -19.79 14.48
C ILE A 18 -4.56 -18.40 13.84
N PRO A 19 -4.26 -17.32 14.58
CA PRO A 19 -4.35 -15.98 14.01
C PRO A 19 -3.33 -15.85 12.88
N PRO A 20 -3.69 -15.14 11.79
CA PRO A 20 -2.79 -15.03 10.65
C PRO A 20 -1.48 -14.36 11.06
N THR A 21 -0.38 -14.82 10.47
CA THR A 21 0.99 -14.33 10.74
C THR A 21 1.21 -12.87 10.30
N ASN A 22 0.32 -12.33 9.44
CA ASN A 22 0.29 -10.93 8.99
C ASN A 22 -1.17 -10.47 8.78
N PRO A 23 -1.92 -10.14 9.84
CA PRO A 23 -3.34 -9.74 9.74
C PRO A 23 -3.49 -8.39 9.03
N THR A 24 -4.57 -8.13 8.29
CA THR A 24 -4.95 -6.77 7.85
C THR A 24 -5.23 -5.86 9.07
N LEU A 25 -5.35 -4.53 8.90
CA LEU A 25 -5.68 -3.66 10.05
C LEU A 25 -7.04 -4.02 10.64
N GLU A 26 -8.01 -4.35 9.80
CA GLU A 26 -9.34 -4.81 10.21
C GLU A 26 -9.26 -6.10 11.03
N GLN A 27 -8.56 -7.12 10.51
CA GLN A 27 -8.35 -8.37 11.24
C GLN A 27 -7.58 -8.16 12.55
N LEU A 28 -6.57 -7.28 12.55
CA LEU A 28 -5.81 -6.97 13.76
C LEU A 28 -6.70 -6.33 14.83
N LEU A 29 -7.49 -5.33 14.45
CA LEU A 29 -8.40 -4.66 15.37
C LEU A 29 -9.45 -5.64 15.91
N GLU A 30 -10.02 -6.48 15.05
CA GLU A 30 -10.97 -7.53 15.42
C GLU A 30 -10.38 -8.51 16.44
N GLN A 31 -9.19 -9.06 16.20
CA GLN A 31 -8.54 -9.99 17.12
C GLN A 31 -8.21 -9.35 18.48
N ILE A 32 -7.81 -8.07 18.48
CA ILE A 32 -7.57 -7.30 19.71
C ILE A 32 -8.88 -7.11 20.50
N THR A 33 -10.02 -6.91 19.81
CA THR A 33 -11.34 -6.86 20.49
C THR A 33 -11.70 -8.17 21.17
N HIS A 34 -11.28 -9.30 20.58
CA HIS A 34 -11.52 -10.64 21.11
C HIS A 34 -10.52 -11.03 22.18
N GLY A 35 -9.56 -10.17 22.52
CA GLY A 35 -8.58 -10.41 23.58
C GLY A 35 -7.35 -11.20 23.15
N TYR A 36 -7.12 -11.36 21.84
CA TYR A 36 -5.85 -11.88 21.32
C TYR A 36 -4.80 -10.75 21.34
N LEU A 37 -3.98 -10.74 22.39
CA LEU A 37 -3.06 -9.66 22.74
C LEU A 37 -1.63 -10.18 22.93
N SER A 38 -1.13 -10.97 21.97
CA SER A 38 0.28 -11.37 21.96
C SER A 38 1.20 -10.16 21.78
N ASP A 39 2.47 -10.30 22.17
CA ASP A 39 3.47 -9.23 22.02
C ASP A 39 3.59 -8.80 20.56
N ASP A 40 3.62 -9.76 19.62
CA ASP A 40 3.62 -9.48 18.18
C ASP A 40 2.41 -8.66 17.72
N TYR A 41 1.22 -8.93 18.26
CA TYR A 41 -0.01 -8.21 17.89
C TYR A 41 -0.05 -6.81 18.47
N LEU A 42 0.41 -6.64 19.71
CA LEU A 42 0.55 -5.32 20.33
C LEU A 42 1.61 -4.47 19.60
N GLN A 43 2.74 -5.08 19.25
CA GLN A 43 3.80 -4.44 18.47
C GLN A 43 3.30 -4.05 17.07
N LEU A 44 2.54 -4.92 16.41
CA LEU A 44 1.93 -4.63 15.11
C LEU A 44 0.89 -3.51 15.19
N LEU A 45 0.08 -3.47 16.26
CA LEU A 45 -0.88 -2.40 16.51
C LEU A 45 -0.17 -1.06 16.70
N ALA A 46 0.82 -1.00 17.60
CA ALA A 46 1.59 0.21 17.87
C ALA A 46 2.28 0.72 16.60
N SER A 47 2.87 -0.19 15.82
CA SER A 47 3.49 0.15 14.54
C SER A 47 2.49 0.73 13.53
N ARG A 48 1.27 0.20 13.47
CA ARG A 48 0.22 0.71 12.56
C ARG A 48 -0.34 2.06 13.02
N LEU A 49 -0.54 2.24 14.32
CA LEU A 49 -0.94 3.53 14.90
C LEU A 49 0.09 4.62 14.57
N SER A 50 1.38 4.35 14.75
CA SER A 50 2.45 5.29 14.38
C SER A 50 2.42 5.64 12.89
N ARG A 51 2.24 4.64 12.01
CA ARG A 51 2.14 4.87 10.56
C ARG A 51 0.92 5.72 10.17
N ILE A 52 -0.26 5.40 10.71
CA ILE A 52 -1.49 6.16 10.44
C ILE A 52 -1.34 7.58 10.96
N ASN A 53 -0.77 7.77 12.15
CA ASN A 53 -0.52 9.08 12.74
C ASN A 53 0.42 9.95 11.90
N ALA A 54 1.52 9.38 11.42
CA ALA A 54 2.50 10.08 10.59
C ALA A 54 1.89 10.55 9.26
N LYS A 55 1.01 9.74 8.66
CA LYS A 55 0.34 10.05 7.39
C LYS A 55 -0.88 10.97 7.54
N SER A 56 -1.46 11.04 8.73
CA SER A 56 -2.67 11.84 9.00
C SER A 56 -2.36 13.35 9.05
N LYS A 57 -3.22 14.16 8.44
CA LYS A 57 -3.19 15.63 8.59
C LYS A 57 -3.57 16.03 10.02
N GLU A 58 -3.19 17.23 10.43
CA GLU A 58 -3.47 17.74 11.77
C GLU A 58 -4.95 17.67 12.16
N LYS A 59 -5.85 18.07 11.26
CA LYS A 59 -7.29 17.95 11.46
C LYS A 59 -7.73 16.50 11.73
N GLN A 60 -7.23 15.54 10.96
CA GLN A 60 -7.56 14.12 11.10
C GLN A 60 -7.05 13.54 12.43
N ARG A 61 -5.86 13.97 12.89
CA ARG A 61 -5.32 13.60 14.21
C ARG A 61 -6.18 14.14 15.35
N ASN A 62 -6.64 15.39 15.21
CA ASN A 62 -7.52 16.02 16.20
C ASN A 62 -8.89 15.34 16.24
N ASP A 63 -9.47 15.02 15.07
CA ASP A 63 -10.75 14.30 14.96
C ASP A 63 -10.67 12.92 15.64
N PHE A 64 -9.58 12.17 15.43
CA PHE A 64 -9.36 10.91 16.13
C PHE A 64 -9.25 11.10 17.64
N THR A 65 -8.46 12.09 18.08
CA THR A 65 -8.24 12.37 19.51
C THR A 65 -9.54 12.70 20.24
N ASN A 66 -10.44 13.46 19.59
CA ASN A 66 -11.76 13.78 20.13
C ASN A 66 -12.66 12.54 20.32
N ILE A 67 -12.50 11.53 19.47
CA ILE A 67 -13.27 10.28 19.53
C ILE A 67 -12.66 9.30 20.54
N ALA A 68 -11.34 9.14 20.50
CA ALA A 68 -10.62 8.12 21.27
C ALA A 68 -10.21 8.58 22.68
N GLY A 69 -10.18 9.88 22.95
CA GLY A 69 -9.70 10.47 24.20
C GLY A 69 -8.18 10.40 24.38
N ILE A 70 -7.44 9.93 23.37
CA ILE A 70 -5.99 9.80 23.33
C ILE A 70 -5.50 10.00 21.89
N THR A 71 -4.29 10.53 21.71
CA THR A 71 -3.70 10.63 20.37
C THR A 71 -3.22 9.26 19.88
N MET A 72 -3.18 9.06 18.56
CA MET A 72 -2.61 7.83 17.97
C MET A 72 -1.14 7.65 18.35
N TYR A 73 -0.40 8.75 18.50
CA TYR A 73 1.01 8.75 18.90
C TYR A 73 1.18 8.26 20.34
N ASP A 74 0.45 8.86 21.29
CA ASP A 74 0.57 8.52 22.71
C ASP A 74 0.13 7.08 22.97
N LEU A 75 -0.89 6.60 22.26
CA LEU A 75 -1.33 5.22 22.32
C LEU A 75 -0.24 4.25 21.82
N ALA A 76 0.43 4.58 20.71
CA ALA A 76 1.53 3.77 20.19
C ALA A 76 2.73 3.75 21.14
N VAL A 77 3.13 4.91 21.67
CA VAL A 77 4.22 5.05 22.64
C VAL A 77 3.92 4.27 23.92
N SER A 78 2.69 4.35 24.44
CA SER A 78 2.29 3.58 25.63
C SER A 78 2.39 2.07 25.41
N ILE A 79 2.03 1.57 24.22
CA ILE A 79 2.10 0.14 23.91
C ILE A 79 3.57 -0.30 23.76
N PHE A 80 4.40 0.45 23.02
CA PHE A 80 5.82 0.14 22.88
C PHE A 80 6.55 0.18 24.23
N GLY A 81 6.32 1.21 25.03
CA GLY A 81 6.91 1.33 26.36
C GLY A 81 6.55 0.14 27.24
N ALA A 82 5.27 -0.28 27.25
CA ALA A 82 4.83 -1.42 28.05
C ALA A 82 5.49 -2.76 27.66
N LEU A 83 5.80 -2.94 26.37
CA LEU A 83 6.53 -4.09 25.82
C LEU A 83 8.03 -4.02 26.13
N GLU A 84 8.65 -2.85 26.01
CA GLU A 84 10.10 -2.65 26.26
C GLU A 84 10.47 -2.77 27.73
N THR A 85 9.61 -2.32 28.64
CA THR A 85 9.84 -2.40 30.09
C THR A 85 9.40 -3.74 30.70
N ASP A 86 9.01 -4.72 29.88
CA ASP A 86 8.50 -6.04 30.30
C ASP A 86 7.41 -5.96 31.39
N THR A 87 6.58 -4.92 31.32
CA THR A 87 5.53 -4.65 32.32
C THR A 87 4.26 -5.45 32.06
N LEU A 88 4.18 -6.14 30.93
CA LEU A 88 3.03 -6.93 30.53
C LEU A 88 3.26 -8.42 30.88
N PRO A 89 2.35 -9.06 31.63
CA PRO A 89 2.47 -10.50 31.91
C PRO A 89 2.46 -11.32 30.60
N PRO A 90 3.06 -12.50 30.53
CA PRO A 90 3.15 -13.27 29.29
C PRO A 90 1.77 -13.63 28.74
N PHE A 91 1.60 -13.50 27.42
CA PHE A 91 0.37 -13.90 26.74
C PHE A 91 0.37 -15.41 26.48
N ASN A 92 -0.48 -16.16 27.21
CA ASN A 92 -0.59 -17.62 27.06
C ASN A 92 -1.73 -18.01 26.11
N ASN A 93 -2.95 -17.52 26.39
CA ASN A 93 -4.12 -17.76 25.54
C ASN A 93 -5.20 -16.69 25.79
N VAL A 94 -6.21 -16.65 24.92
CA VAL A 94 -7.31 -15.66 24.94
C VAL A 94 -8.25 -15.82 26.13
N ASN A 95 -8.38 -17.04 26.67
CA ASN A 95 -9.30 -17.35 27.78
C ASN A 95 -8.77 -16.90 29.14
N GLU A 96 -7.48 -16.54 29.23
CA GLU A 96 -6.90 -15.95 30.43
C GLU A 96 -7.42 -14.50 30.66
N PRO A 97 -7.41 -14.00 31.91
CA PRO A 97 -7.89 -12.67 32.22
C PRO A 97 -7.25 -11.56 31.37
N ASN A 98 -5.93 -11.64 31.12
CA ASN A 98 -5.15 -10.69 30.32
C ASN A 98 -5.42 -9.22 30.71
N THR A 99 -5.63 -8.94 32.00
CA THR A 99 -6.18 -7.68 32.52
C THR A 99 -5.33 -6.47 32.13
N GLU A 100 -4.02 -6.57 32.34
CA GLU A 100 -3.04 -5.52 32.08
C GLU A 100 -2.91 -5.26 30.58
N ARG A 101 -2.85 -6.34 29.78
CA ARG A 101 -2.81 -6.25 28.31
C ARG A 101 -4.08 -5.62 27.75
N LYS A 102 -5.26 -5.98 28.29
CA LYS A 102 -6.55 -5.39 27.91
C LYS A 102 -6.60 -3.91 28.28
N ALA A 103 -6.04 -3.53 29.43
CA ALA A 103 -5.97 -2.13 29.85
C ALA A 103 -5.15 -1.27 28.87
N SER A 104 -4.02 -1.78 28.36
CA SER A 104 -3.15 -1.07 27.41
C SER A 104 -3.83 -0.70 26.10
N VAL A 105 -4.87 -1.43 25.70
CA VAL A 105 -5.62 -1.19 24.47
C VAL A 105 -7.07 -0.77 24.71
N ALA A 106 -7.50 -0.61 25.96
CA ALA A 106 -8.91 -0.43 26.32
C ALA A 106 -9.59 0.76 25.62
N LEU A 107 -8.87 1.87 25.48
CA LEU A 107 -9.35 3.09 24.80
C LEU A 107 -9.65 2.86 23.32
N LEU A 108 -9.03 1.85 22.72
CA LEU A 108 -9.25 1.45 21.32
C LEU A 108 -10.17 0.22 21.20
N ALA A 109 -9.97 -0.78 22.06
CA ALA A 109 -10.73 -2.05 22.07
C ALA A 109 -12.19 -1.87 22.53
N ASN A 110 -12.51 -0.83 23.29
CA ASN A 110 -13.89 -0.55 23.71
C ASN A 110 -14.55 0.58 22.91
N ASN A 111 -13.84 1.17 21.94
CA ASN A 111 -14.31 2.32 21.17
C ASN A 111 -14.48 1.95 19.69
N PRO A 112 -15.67 1.48 19.27
CA PRO A 112 -15.91 1.08 17.89
C PRO A 112 -15.76 2.24 16.90
N GLU A 113 -16.10 3.47 17.29
CA GLU A 113 -15.94 4.66 16.44
C GLU A 113 -14.46 5.02 16.25
N ALA A 114 -13.61 4.88 17.28
CA ALA A 114 -12.17 5.06 17.13
C ALA A 114 -11.56 4.01 16.20
N ARG A 115 -12.00 2.74 16.30
CA ARG A 115 -11.57 1.68 15.36
C ARG A 115 -12.00 1.97 13.93
N LYS A 116 -13.25 2.38 13.74
CA LYS A 116 -13.79 2.78 12.43
C LYS A 116 -13.01 3.96 11.86
N GLN A 117 -12.69 4.96 12.69
CA GLN A 117 -11.88 6.10 12.29
C GLN A 117 -10.44 5.69 11.93
N LEU A 118 -9.80 4.78 12.67
CA LEU A 118 -8.51 4.22 12.25
C LEU A 118 -8.61 3.48 10.93
N LEU A 119 -9.68 2.71 10.70
CA LEU A 119 -9.91 2.05 9.42
C LEU A 119 -10.14 3.06 8.30
N ILE A 120 -10.85 4.17 8.55
CA ILE A 120 -11.05 5.27 7.59
C ILE A 120 -9.76 6.02 7.32
N LEU A 121 -8.96 6.34 8.33
CA LEU A 121 -7.68 7.01 8.17
C LEU A 121 -6.71 6.09 7.43
N ASN A 122 -6.61 4.84 7.87
CA ASN A 122 -5.84 3.82 7.19
C ASN A 122 -6.35 3.62 5.75
N ALA A 123 -7.66 3.61 5.50
CA ALA A 123 -8.27 3.54 4.17
C ALA A 123 -8.07 4.81 3.34
N GLY A 124 -8.01 5.99 3.95
CA GLY A 124 -7.53 7.22 3.29
C GLY A 124 -6.11 7.05 2.74
N PHE A 125 -5.38 6.07 3.25
CA PHE A 125 -4.05 5.63 2.80
C PHE A 125 -4.02 4.22 2.15
N VAL A 126 -5.10 3.41 2.23
CA VAL A 126 -5.17 1.96 1.89
C VAL A 126 -6.49 1.60 1.16
N LYS A 127 -7.30 2.58 0.75
CA LYS A 127 -8.60 2.37 0.12
C LYS A 127 -9.13 3.63 -0.56
N ILE A 128 -8.93 3.66 -1.88
CA ILE A 128 -10.15 3.60 -2.70
C ILE A 128 -10.77 2.24 -2.35
N LEU A 129 -11.95 2.24 -1.73
CA LEU A 129 -12.92 1.12 -1.53
C LEU A 129 -13.58 1.18 -0.14
N ILE A 130 -14.27 2.28 0.14
CA ILE A 130 -15.59 2.15 0.74
C ILE A 130 -16.56 2.19 -0.45
N PRO A 131 -17.37 1.16 -0.70
CA PRO A 131 -18.58 1.35 -1.47
C PRO A 131 -19.47 2.24 -0.60
N SER A 132 -19.52 3.54 -0.93
CA SER A 132 -20.59 4.38 -0.40
C SER A 132 -21.91 3.76 -0.81
N GLU A 133 -22.86 3.71 0.11
CA GLU A 133 -24.26 3.37 -0.16
C GLU A 133 -24.81 4.27 -1.26
N ASP A 134 -24.67 3.75 -2.47
CA ASP A 134 -25.42 4.01 -3.67
C ASP A 134 -24.98 2.86 -4.58
N GLU A 135 -25.69 1.73 -4.50
CA GLU A 135 -25.79 0.83 -5.66
C GLU A 135 -26.53 1.59 -6.78
N VAL A 136 -25.89 2.64 -7.31
CA VAL A 136 -26.07 2.99 -8.69
C VAL A 136 -25.10 2.08 -9.43
N ILE A 137 -25.63 0.93 -9.81
CA ILE A 137 -25.27 0.13 -10.98
C ILE A 137 -24.11 0.80 -11.73
N TYR A 138 -22.91 0.22 -11.64
CA TYR A 138 -21.78 0.53 -12.52
C TYR A 138 -22.26 0.36 -13.96
N THR A 139 -22.81 1.43 -14.55
CA THR A 139 -23.04 1.50 -15.99
C THR A 139 -21.65 1.64 -16.57
N GLY A 140 -21.10 0.53 -17.09
CA GLY A 140 -19.81 0.55 -17.76
C GLY A 140 -19.74 1.74 -18.72
N PHE A 141 -18.61 2.45 -18.69
CA PHE A 141 -18.39 3.62 -19.54
C PHE A 141 -18.85 3.31 -20.97
N SER A 142 -19.59 4.24 -21.59
CA SER A 142 -19.84 4.11 -23.03
C SER A 142 -18.50 4.13 -23.75
N LYS A 143 -18.43 3.47 -24.92
CA LYS A 143 -17.20 3.49 -25.73
C LYS A 143 -16.78 4.92 -26.06
N GLU A 144 -17.75 5.81 -26.26
CA GLU A 144 -17.56 7.23 -26.53
C GLU A 144 -16.96 7.96 -25.32
N GLU A 145 -17.45 7.71 -24.10
CA GLU A 145 -16.89 8.32 -22.89
C GLU A 145 -15.46 7.83 -22.62
N ALA A 146 -15.23 6.53 -22.80
CA ALA A 146 -13.90 5.94 -22.67
C ALA A 146 -12.92 6.57 -23.68
N ALA A 147 -13.31 6.68 -24.95
CA ALA A 147 -12.51 7.31 -26.00
C ALA A 147 -12.24 8.80 -25.72
N SER A 148 -13.26 9.56 -25.32
CA SER A 148 -13.10 10.98 -24.96
C SER A 148 -12.16 11.16 -23.78
N THR A 149 -12.25 10.29 -22.77
CA THR A 149 -11.39 10.35 -21.58
C THR A 149 -9.94 10.06 -21.91
N THR A 150 -9.67 9.00 -22.69
CA THR A 150 -8.32 8.64 -23.10
C THR A 150 -7.71 9.69 -24.02
N GLN A 151 -8.51 10.26 -24.95
CA GLN A 151 -8.05 11.33 -25.83
C GLN A 151 -7.67 12.59 -25.04
N ALA A 152 -8.53 13.04 -24.12
CA ALA A 152 -8.24 14.21 -23.29
C ALA A 152 -6.98 14.01 -22.44
N PHE A 153 -6.78 12.79 -21.90
CA PHE A 153 -5.58 12.46 -21.15
C PHE A 153 -4.32 12.51 -22.03
N GLU A 154 -4.37 11.94 -23.24
CA GLU A 154 -3.27 11.97 -24.19
C GLU A 154 -2.88 13.38 -24.62
N GLU A 155 -3.87 14.22 -24.91
CA GLU A 155 -3.66 15.63 -25.26
C GLU A 155 -3.01 16.38 -24.09
N TYR A 156 -3.50 16.17 -22.85
CA TYR A 156 -2.95 16.79 -21.66
C TYR A 156 -1.48 16.41 -21.43
N VAL A 157 -1.13 15.11 -21.42
CA VAL A 157 0.25 14.70 -21.15
C VAL A 157 1.22 15.14 -22.26
N LYS A 158 0.75 15.26 -23.51
CA LYS A 158 1.54 15.81 -24.63
C LYS A 158 1.76 17.31 -24.49
N ALA A 159 0.74 18.07 -24.11
CA ALA A 159 0.84 19.52 -23.93
C ALA A 159 1.75 19.92 -22.76
N HIS A 160 1.72 19.17 -21.65
CA HIS A 160 2.46 19.50 -20.43
C HIS A 160 3.77 18.70 -20.25
N ARG A 161 4.23 18.03 -21.32
CA ARG A 161 5.41 17.15 -21.30
C ARG A 161 6.65 17.81 -20.70
N ASP A 162 6.94 19.04 -21.11
CA ASP A 162 8.18 19.75 -20.70
C ASP A 162 8.03 20.49 -19.37
N GLU A 163 6.80 20.73 -18.93
CA GLU A 163 6.46 21.47 -17.71
C GLU A 163 6.42 20.56 -16.47
N ILE A 164 5.93 19.33 -16.63
CA ILE A 164 5.81 18.38 -15.52
C ILE A 164 7.01 17.44 -15.54
N GLU A 165 7.84 17.51 -14.51
CA GLU A 165 9.10 16.76 -14.42
C GLU A 165 8.92 15.25 -14.60
N ALA A 166 7.90 14.66 -13.99
CA ALA A 166 7.59 13.24 -14.15
C ALA A 166 7.31 12.87 -15.62
N LEU A 167 6.51 13.68 -16.34
CA LEU A 167 6.21 13.45 -17.75
C LEU A 167 7.46 13.56 -18.61
N ARG A 168 8.31 14.56 -18.34
CA ARG A 168 9.57 14.78 -19.05
C ARG A 168 10.53 13.60 -18.89
N ILE A 169 10.67 13.06 -17.68
CA ILE A 169 11.53 11.90 -17.41
C ILE A 169 10.99 10.65 -18.11
N ILE A 170 9.67 10.40 -18.00
CA ILE A 170 9.01 9.25 -18.62
C ILE A 170 9.16 9.30 -20.15
N TYR A 171 8.90 10.46 -20.75
CA TYR A 171 8.93 10.64 -22.20
C TYR A 171 10.34 10.45 -22.78
N ASN A 172 11.34 11.11 -22.18
CA ASN A 172 12.72 11.07 -22.67
C ASN A 172 13.43 9.75 -22.30
N ASN A 173 12.77 8.87 -21.52
CA ASN A 173 13.35 7.66 -20.96
C ASN A 173 14.72 7.94 -20.31
N GLN A 174 14.79 9.06 -19.57
CA GLN A 174 16.04 9.50 -18.95
C GLN A 174 16.50 8.47 -17.93
N ASN A 175 17.82 8.31 -17.77
CA ASN A 175 18.41 7.51 -16.71
C ASN A 175 18.32 8.24 -15.36
N LYS A 176 17.14 8.75 -15.02
CA LYS A 176 16.85 9.46 -13.78
C LYS A 176 15.75 8.70 -13.02
N PRO A 177 15.93 8.45 -11.72
CA PRO A 177 14.91 7.83 -10.89
C PRO A 177 13.60 8.64 -10.90
N ILE A 178 12.46 7.96 -11.11
CA ILE A 178 11.13 8.54 -10.94
C ILE A 178 10.67 8.25 -9.52
N THR A 179 10.72 9.27 -8.66
CA THR A 179 10.43 9.13 -7.23
C THR A 179 8.94 9.09 -6.93
N TYR A 180 8.61 8.60 -5.73
CA TYR A 180 7.26 8.64 -5.19
C TYR A 180 6.67 10.07 -5.18
N SER A 181 7.47 11.04 -4.75
CA SER A 181 7.11 12.46 -4.70
C SER A 181 6.73 13.01 -6.07
N MET A 182 7.50 12.67 -7.12
CA MET A 182 7.20 13.06 -8.51
C MET A 182 5.89 12.45 -9.03
N LEU A 183 5.64 11.18 -8.74
CA LEU A 183 4.41 10.51 -9.17
C LEU A 183 3.18 10.99 -8.40
N SER A 184 3.34 11.31 -7.12
CA SER A 184 2.28 11.85 -6.28
C SER A 184 1.87 13.26 -6.75
N ASP A 185 2.84 14.12 -7.05
CA ASP A 185 2.58 15.44 -7.67
C ASP A 185 1.89 15.31 -9.04
N LEU A 186 2.35 14.37 -9.89
CA LEU A 186 1.69 14.09 -11.17
C LEU A 186 0.23 13.64 -10.97
N LYS A 187 -0.03 12.74 -10.02
CA LYS A 187 -1.38 12.27 -9.68
C LYS A 187 -2.28 13.44 -9.29
N GLU A 188 -1.82 14.31 -8.40
CA GLU A 188 -2.58 15.46 -7.91
C GLU A 188 -2.88 16.44 -9.05
N LYS A 189 -1.89 16.76 -9.89
CA LYS A 189 -2.06 17.62 -11.07
C LYS A 189 -3.09 17.06 -12.06
N LEU A 190 -3.02 15.77 -12.36
CA LEU A 190 -3.98 15.10 -13.24
C LEU A 190 -5.41 15.18 -12.68
N LEU A 191 -5.59 14.88 -11.39
CA LEU A 191 -6.91 14.91 -10.74
C LEU A 191 -7.49 16.32 -10.59
N ALA A 192 -6.62 17.33 -10.46
CA ALA A 192 -7.03 18.74 -10.40
C ALA A 192 -7.56 19.23 -11.76
N VAL A 193 -7.04 18.69 -12.87
CA VAL A 193 -7.48 19.02 -14.23
C VAL A 193 -8.79 18.32 -14.56
N ASP A 194 -8.85 17.01 -14.35
CA ASP A 194 -10.06 16.23 -14.58
C ASP A 194 -10.10 15.01 -13.65
N ARG A 195 -11.20 14.85 -12.90
CA ARG A 195 -11.41 13.68 -12.03
C ARG A 195 -11.41 12.37 -12.81
N ARG A 196 -11.66 12.41 -14.12
CA ARG A 196 -11.59 11.26 -15.03
C ARG A 196 -10.15 10.74 -15.20
N PHE A 197 -9.13 11.55 -14.94
CA PHE A 197 -7.71 11.15 -15.01
C PHE A 197 -7.23 10.32 -13.81
N ASN A 198 -8.15 9.79 -13.00
CA ASN A 198 -7.82 8.79 -12.02
C ASN A 198 -7.20 7.54 -12.70
N MET A 199 -6.10 7.02 -12.14
CA MET A 199 -5.34 5.90 -12.71
C MET A 199 -6.19 4.68 -13.08
N LEU A 200 -7.04 4.22 -12.14
CA LEU A 200 -7.86 3.03 -12.34
C LEU A 200 -8.94 3.29 -13.40
N ARG A 201 -9.52 4.51 -13.39
CA ARG A 201 -10.50 4.91 -14.40
C ARG A 201 -9.86 4.98 -15.79
N LEU A 202 -8.69 5.60 -15.93
CA LEU A 202 -7.94 5.65 -17.19
C LEU A 202 -7.60 4.25 -17.69
N TRP A 203 -7.16 3.35 -16.81
CA TRP A 203 -6.86 1.97 -17.17
C TRP A 203 -8.10 1.23 -17.69
N ASN A 204 -9.25 1.44 -17.05
CA ASN A 204 -10.52 0.87 -17.48
C ASN A 204 -10.98 1.47 -18.81
N SER A 205 -10.85 2.79 -19.00
CA SER A 205 -11.16 3.45 -20.27
C SER A 205 -10.28 2.92 -21.41
N TYR A 206 -8.98 2.79 -21.20
CA TYR A 206 -8.08 2.16 -22.18
C TYR A 206 -8.44 0.71 -22.45
N SER A 207 -8.82 -0.06 -21.42
CA SER A 207 -9.30 -1.45 -21.58
C SER A 207 -10.56 -1.55 -22.46
N ILE A 208 -11.42 -0.53 -22.46
CA ILE A 208 -12.62 -0.47 -23.30
C ILE A 208 -12.27 -0.09 -24.75
N VAL A 209 -11.37 0.87 -24.92
CA VAL A 209 -10.98 1.40 -26.24
C VAL A 209 -10.09 0.41 -27.00
N ASN A 210 -9.13 -0.23 -26.32
CA ASN A 210 -8.11 -1.10 -26.92
C ASN A 210 -7.97 -2.43 -26.16
N VAL A 211 -9.05 -3.23 -26.13
CA VAL A 211 -9.13 -4.50 -25.38
C VAL A 211 -7.92 -5.42 -25.61
N GLU A 212 -7.43 -5.53 -26.85
CA GLU A 212 -6.32 -6.43 -27.19
C GLU A 212 -4.94 -5.95 -26.68
N LYS A 213 -4.79 -4.65 -26.44
CA LYS A 213 -3.51 -4.03 -26.07
C LYS A 213 -3.39 -3.69 -24.59
N VAL A 214 -4.42 -3.97 -23.79
CA VAL A 214 -4.45 -3.62 -22.36
C VAL A 214 -4.65 -4.87 -21.53
N SER A 215 -3.70 -5.13 -20.63
CA SER A 215 -3.83 -6.22 -19.66
C SER A 215 -4.68 -5.79 -18.47
N GLN A 216 -5.53 -6.70 -17.99
CA GLN A 216 -6.33 -6.47 -16.80
C GLN A 216 -5.45 -6.44 -15.54
N LEU A 217 -5.77 -5.53 -14.63
CA LEU A 217 -5.20 -5.47 -13.27
C LEU A 217 -5.90 -6.51 -12.40
N ARG A 218 -5.16 -7.53 -11.96
CA ARG A 218 -5.70 -8.75 -11.33
C ARG A 218 -5.79 -8.62 -9.82
N THR A 219 -4.81 -7.96 -9.20
CA THR A 219 -4.71 -7.82 -7.75
C THR A 219 -5.02 -6.40 -7.31
N GLU A 220 -5.40 -6.23 -6.04
CA GLU A 220 -5.61 -4.90 -5.49
C GLU A 220 -4.32 -4.09 -5.46
N THR A 221 -3.19 -4.73 -5.11
CA THR A 221 -1.85 -4.13 -5.19
C THR A 221 -1.54 -3.59 -6.58
N GLU A 222 -1.92 -4.29 -7.64
CA GLU A 222 -1.76 -3.82 -9.01
C GLU A 222 -2.66 -2.64 -9.34
N ARG A 223 -3.87 -2.56 -8.78
CA ARG A 223 -4.81 -1.44 -9.00
C ARG A 223 -4.38 -0.16 -8.29
N GLU A 224 -3.81 -0.31 -7.09
CA GLU A 224 -3.39 0.80 -6.25
C GLU A 224 -1.97 1.30 -6.58
N ALA A 225 -1.20 0.54 -7.36
CA ALA A 225 0.16 0.90 -7.73
C ALA A 225 0.23 2.28 -8.41
N LEU A 226 0.92 3.22 -7.77
CA LEU A 226 1.18 4.56 -8.28
C LEU A 226 2.01 4.53 -9.58
N THR A 227 2.86 3.51 -9.75
CA THR A 227 3.62 3.32 -11.00
C THR A 227 2.75 3.00 -12.21
N ASN A 228 1.46 2.71 -12.03
CA ASN A 228 0.52 2.66 -13.15
C ASN A 228 0.51 3.99 -13.93
N LEU A 229 0.79 5.13 -13.28
CA LEU A 229 0.98 6.40 -13.98
C LEU A 229 2.12 6.34 -14.99
N ILE A 230 3.23 5.66 -14.67
CA ILE A 230 4.35 5.50 -15.61
C ILE A 230 3.86 4.75 -16.85
N GLN A 231 3.10 3.66 -16.67
CA GLN A 231 2.62 2.84 -17.77
C GLN A 231 1.55 3.55 -18.60
N LEU A 232 0.60 4.23 -17.94
CA LEU A 232 -0.43 5.05 -18.60
C LEU A 232 0.19 6.16 -19.44
N VAL A 233 1.16 6.89 -18.88
CA VAL A 233 1.87 7.98 -19.60
C VAL A 233 2.68 7.43 -20.76
N ARG A 234 3.40 6.31 -20.58
CA ARG A 234 4.13 5.64 -21.68
C ARG A 234 3.20 5.22 -22.80
N TYR A 235 2.04 4.66 -22.46
CA TYR A 235 1.04 4.24 -23.43
C TYR A 235 0.45 5.44 -24.18
N ALA A 236 0.12 6.53 -23.46
CA ALA A 236 -0.36 7.78 -24.03
C ALA A 236 0.66 8.44 -24.98
N PHE A 237 1.95 8.33 -24.69
CA PHE A 237 3.05 8.74 -25.56
C PHE A 237 3.38 7.74 -26.67
N GLN A 238 2.71 6.59 -26.74
CA GLN A 238 2.99 5.51 -27.67
C GLN A 238 4.43 4.95 -27.56
N ILE A 239 5.04 5.06 -26.37
CA ILE A 239 6.38 4.51 -26.05
C ILE A 239 6.30 3.00 -25.87
N ILE A 240 5.18 2.50 -25.35
CA ILE A 240 4.91 1.06 -25.21
C ILE A 240 3.71 0.69 -26.08
N PRO A 241 3.75 -0.46 -26.78
CA PRO A 241 2.66 -0.89 -27.65
C PRO A 241 1.46 -1.47 -26.87
N GLU A 242 1.69 -1.91 -25.63
CA GLU A 242 0.72 -2.57 -24.77
C GLU A 242 0.80 -1.99 -23.35
N LEU A 243 -0.37 -1.78 -22.73
CA LEU A 243 -0.49 -1.29 -21.36
C LEU A 243 -0.51 -2.48 -20.39
N LYS A 244 0.57 -2.63 -19.60
CA LYS A 244 0.76 -3.73 -18.63
C LYS A 244 1.30 -3.18 -17.32
N SER A 245 0.86 -3.75 -16.19
CA SER A 245 1.39 -3.37 -14.87
C SER A 245 2.88 -3.74 -14.75
N LEU A 246 3.67 -2.92 -14.07
CA LEU A 246 5.07 -3.23 -13.79
C LEU A 246 5.25 -4.51 -12.96
N SER A 247 4.26 -4.86 -12.13
CA SER A 247 4.23 -6.10 -11.35
C SER A 247 4.41 -7.34 -12.24
N SER A 248 3.85 -7.32 -13.45
CA SER A 248 3.96 -8.43 -14.40
C SER A 248 5.40 -8.68 -14.88
N PHE A 249 6.29 -7.70 -14.75
CA PHE A 249 7.70 -7.81 -15.15
C PHE A 249 8.67 -7.89 -13.97
N ALA A 250 8.19 -7.67 -12.74
CA ALA A 250 9.03 -7.47 -11.56
C ALA A 250 10.00 -8.61 -11.31
N ALA A 251 9.51 -9.86 -11.28
CA ALA A 251 10.34 -11.03 -11.04
C ALA A 251 11.44 -11.20 -12.09
N LYS A 252 11.10 -11.10 -13.38
CA LYS A 252 12.07 -11.22 -14.48
C LYS A 252 13.13 -10.11 -14.43
N ARG A 253 12.73 -8.88 -14.11
CA ARG A 253 13.64 -7.73 -14.02
C ARG A 253 14.54 -7.81 -12.78
N PHE A 254 14.02 -8.32 -11.67
CA PHE A 254 14.80 -8.60 -10.47
C PHE A 254 15.87 -9.67 -10.74
N GLU A 255 15.52 -10.78 -11.40
CA GLU A 255 16.50 -11.81 -11.78
C GLU A 255 17.58 -11.25 -12.74
N LEU A 256 17.18 -10.40 -13.69
CA LEU A 256 18.12 -9.72 -14.58
C LEU A 256 19.08 -8.81 -13.81
N TRP A 257 18.57 -8.04 -12.84
CA TRP A 257 19.39 -7.17 -11.99
C TRP A 257 20.36 -7.99 -11.13
N CYS A 258 19.91 -9.09 -10.52
CA CYS A 258 20.76 -10.02 -9.79
C CYS A 258 21.90 -10.58 -10.66
N GLY A 259 21.63 -10.88 -11.93
CA GLY A 259 22.64 -11.36 -12.88
C GLY A 259 23.61 -10.29 -13.40
N GLN A 260 23.23 -9.00 -13.36
CA GLN A 260 24.10 -7.88 -13.75
C GLN A 260 25.09 -7.49 -12.65
N ASN A 261 24.79 -7.81 -11.39
CA ASN A 261 25.70 -7.53 -10.29
C ASN A 261 26.97 -8.38 -10.42
N GLN A 262 28.12 -7.70 -10.53
CA GLN A 262 29.44 -8.34 -10.66
C GLN A 262 29.80 -9.22 -9.44
N ARG A 263 29.10 -9.05 -8.31
CA ARG A 263 29.22 -9.89 -7.12
C ARG A 263 27.88 -10.59 -6.83
N PRO A 264 27.88 -11.91 -6.60
CA PRO A 264 26.67 -12.63 -6.22
C PRO A 264 26.18 -12.14 -4.86
N LEU A 265 24.90 -11.79 -4.80
CA LEU A 265 24.22 -11.37 -3.57
C LEU A 265 24.00 -12.57 -2.65
N THR A 266 24.13 -12.35 -1.35
CA THR A 266 23.71 -13.33 -0.33
C THR A 266 22.19 -13.48 -0.32
N GLU A 267 21.68 -14.59 0.19
CA GLU A 267 20.22 -14.80 0.32
C GLU A 267 19.57 -13.71 1.19
N GLN A 268 20.25 -13.25 2.23
CA GLN A 268 19.79 -12.13 3.05
C GLN A 268 19.70 -10.83 2.25
N GLN A 269 20.72 -10.52 1.43
CA GLN A 269 20.69 -9.35 0.55
C GLN A 269 19.55 -9.44 -0.46
N LYS A 270 19.34 -10.62 -1.09
CA LYS A 270 18.23 -10.81 -2.02
C LYS A 270 16.87 -10.58 -1.38
N GLU A 271 16.66 -11.03 -0.14
CA GLU A 271 15.38 -10.88 0.55
C GLU A 271 15.05 -9.42 0.85
N VAL A 272 16.04 -8.65 1.31
CA VAL A 272 15.86 -7.20 1.54
C VAL A 272 15.61 -6.47 0.21
N VAL A 273 16.32 -6.85 -0.86
CA VAL A 273 16.13 -6.24 -2.18
C VAL A 273 14.75 -6.59 -2.78
N LYS A 274 14.22 -7.81 -2.56
CA LYS A 274 12.86 -8.16 -3.01
C LYS A 274 11.80 -7.24 -2.42
N GLN A 275 11.90 -6.93 -1.13
CA GLN A 275 10.98 -5.98 -0.48
C GLN A 275 11.07 -4.58 -1.11
N ILE A 276 12.28 -4.14 -1.48
CA ILE A 276 12.49 -2.90 -2.22
C ILE A 276 11.91 -2.97 -3.64
N VAL A 277 12.02 -4.11 -4.33
CA VAL A 277 11.44 -4.30 -5.67
C VAL A 277 9.92 -4.15 -5.62
N GLU A 278 9.26 -4.85 -4.69
CA GLU A 278 7.81 -4.74 -4.50
C GLU A 278 7.39 -3.31 -4.23
N TYR A 279 8.18 -2.60 -3.41
CA TYR A 279 7.98 -1.18 -3.16
C TYR A 279 8.12 -0.33 -4.43
N ILE A 280 9.22 -0.49 -5.18
CA ILE A 280 9.50 0.28 -6.40
C ILE A 280 8.41 0.05 -7.43
N VAL A 281 7.94 -1.20 -7.56
CA VAL A 281 6.85 -1.58 -8.44
C VAL A 281 5.53 -0.93 -8.01
N ALA A 282 5.25 -0.81 -6.72
CA ALA A 282 4.02 -0.18 -6.26
C ALA A 282 4.08 1.36 -6.34
N ASN A 283 5.20 1.97 -5.98
CA ASN A 283 5.23 3.38 -5.60
C ASN A 283 6.24 4.26 -6.35
N GLY A 284 7.12 3.66 -7.16
CA GLY A 284 8.28 4.35 -7.72
C GLY A 284 9.48 4.27 -6.79
N THR A 285 10.59 4.92 -7.16
CA THR A 285 11.84 4.80 -6.39
C THR A 285 11.89 5.76 -5.20
N TYR A 286 12.83 5.48 -4.31
CA TYR A 286 13.18 6.33 -3.18
C TYR A 286 14.60 6.82 -3.29
N THR A 287 14.83 8.04 -2.84
CA THR A 287 16.12 8.45 -2.29
C THR A 287 16.36 7.80 -0.93
N ASN A 288 17.60 7.69 -0.48
CA ASN A 288 17.90 7.26 0.88
C ASN A 288 17.10 7.99 1.97
N ASN A 289 16.89 9.30 1.81
CA ASN A 289 16.13 10.09 2.77
C ASN A 289 14.65 9.68 2.78
N GLU A 290 14.02 9.53 1.61
CA GLU A 290 12.64 9.06 1.50
C GLU A 290 12.50 7.63 2.08
N LEU A 291 13.42 6.71 1.75
CA LEU A 291 13.41 5.36 2.30
C LEU A 291 13.58 5.34 3.83
N ARG A 292 14.45 6.20 4.36
CA ARG A 292 14.66 6.35 5.81
C ARG A 292 13.42 6.90 6.51
N ASP A 293 12.80 7.92 5.94
CA ASP A 293 11.63 8.58 6.52
C ASP A 293 10.38 7.69 6.48
N GLU A 294 10.21 6.90 5.42
CA GLU A 294 9.02 6.07 5.23
C GLU A 294 9.18 4.64 5.78
N ASN A 295 10.40 4.10 5.80
CA ASN A 295 10.68 2.77 6.34
C ASN A 295 12.10 2.66 6.91
N ILE A 296 12.31 3.30 8.07
CA ILE A 296 13.59 3.28 8.80
C ILE A 296 14.14 1.87 9.05
N THR A 297 13.26 0.88 9.26
CA THR A 297 13.67 -0.52 9.46
C THR A 297 14.25 -1.11 8.18
N LEU A 298 13.59 -0.93 7.04
CA LEU A 298 14.09 -1.40 5.74
C LEU A 298 15.35 -0.65 5.32
N PHE A 299 15.42 0.66 5.58
CA PHE A 299 16.65 1.44 5.40
C PHE A 299 17.80 0.88 6.24
N ALA A 300 17.58 0.61 7.54
CA ALA A 300 18.59 0.05 8.42
C ALA A 300 19.02 -1.37 7.98
N GLN A 301 18.09 -2.19 7.49
CA GLN A 301 18.41 -3.50 6.90
C GLN A 301 19.27 -3.35 5.64
N MET A 302 18.94 -2.42 4.74
CA MET A 302 19.73 -2.12 3.55
C MET A 302 21.14 -1.66 3.93
N VAL A 303 21.29 -0.72 4.85
CA VAL A 303 22.60 -0.25 5.31
C VAL A 303 23.40 -1.39 5.98
N ARG A 304 22.75 -2.23 6.77
CA ARG A 304 23.40 -3.41 7.39
C ARG A 304 23.84 -4.45 6.34
N SER A 305 23.07 -4.64 5.29
CA SER A 305 23.33 -5.63 4.23
C SER A 305 24.33 -5.15 3.18
N PHE A 306 24.40 -3.84 2.91
CA PHE A 306 25.22 -3.25 1.84
C PHE A 306 26.37 -2.36 2.35
N GLY A 307 26.40 -2.05 3.65
CA GLY A 307 27.55 -1.47 4.35
C GLY A 307 27.44 0.03 4.64
N SER A 308 26.95 0.84 3.69
CA SER A 308 26.80 2.28 3.89
C SER A 308 25.58 2.85 3.14
N PRO A 309 25.05 4.00 3.57
CA PRO A 309 23.98 4.69 2.85
C PRO A 309 24.34 4.96 1.38
N GLU A 310 25.57 5.35 1.08
CA GLU A 310 26.00 5.67 -0.30
C GLU A 310 25.85 4.44 -1.22
N VAL A 311 26.24 3.25 -0.74
CA VAL A 311 26.04 2.00 -1.48
C VAL A 311 24.55 1.68 -1.63
N VAL A 312 23.73 1.99 -0.62
CA VAL A 312 22.27 1.82 -0.73
C VAL A 312 21.67 2.72 -1.81
N ASP A 313 22.11 3.98 -1.93
CA ASP A 313 21.65 4.87 -3.01
C ASP A 313 22.04 4.31 -4.40
N GLU A 314 23.25 3.77 -4.55
CA GLU A 314 23.67 3.11 -5.79
C GLU A 314 22.80 1.90 -6.13
N VAL A 315 22.50 1.07 -5.11
CA VAL A 315 21.61 -0.10 -5.26
C VAL A 315 20.20 0.34 -5.64
N LEU A 316 19.64 1.35 -4.97
CA LEU A 316 18.30 1.88 -5.26
C LEU A 316 18.22 2.46 -6.68
N GLY A 317 19.22 3.24 -7.09
CA GLY A 317 19.30 3.81 -8.44
C GLY A 317 19.40 2.75 -9.52
N SER A 318 20.30 1.77 -9.33
CA SER A 318 20.49 0.64 -10.25
C SER A 318 19.23 -0.23 -10.36
N LEU A 319 18.63 -0.57 -9.21
CA LEU A 319 17.42 -1.39 -9.18
C LEU A 319 16.24 -0.63 -9.81
N SER A 320 16.04 0.64 -9.45
CA SER A 320 15.01 1.49 -10.05
C SER A 320 15.15 1.54 -11.57
N TRP A 321 16.37 1.68 -12.09
CA TRP A 321 16.61 1.71 -13.53
C TRP A 321 16.16 0.40 -14.19
N VAL A 322 16.54 -0.76 -13.65
CA VAL A 322 16.16 -2.06 -14.23
C VAL A 322 14.66 -2.32 -14.09
N ILE A 323 14.08 -2.06 -12.92
CA ILE A 323 12.68 -2.34 -12.60
C ILE A 323 11.73 -1.40 -13.34
N LEU A 324 12.05 -0.12 -13.47
CA LEU A 324 11.17 0.87 -14.10
C LEU A 324 11.43 1.02 -15.61
N ARG A 325 12.46 0.38 -16.18
CA ARG A 325 12.81 0.54 -17.60
C ARG A 325 11.63 0.32 -18.55
N VAL A 326 11.65 0.99 -19.70
CA VAL A 326 10.80 0.62 -20.84
C VAL A 326 11.14 -0.83 -21.22
N ALA A 327 10.10 -1.66 -21.40
CA ALA A 327 10.22 -3.08 -21.71
C ALA A 327 10.72 -3.31 -23.13
#